data_AF-A0A1S6IM78-F1
#
_entry.id   AF-A0A1S6IM78-F1
#
_cell.length_a   1.000
_cell.length_b   1.000
_cell.length_c   1.000
_cell.angle_alpha   90.00
_cell.angle_beta   90.00
_cell.angle_gamma   90.00
#
_symmetry.space_group_name_H-M   'P 1'
#
loop_
_entity.id
_entity.type
_entity.pdbx_description
1 polymer ?
#
loop_
_entity_poly.entity_id
_entity_poly.type
_entity_poly.pdbx_seq_one_letter_code
_entity_poly.pdbx_strand_id
1 'polypeptide(L)'
;MDSHTLLSELKRLVKNNKKRMSILFIIFTLVLLFLQMLPVILTNFGTDGDASNKTAQENKENPAIFEVYIEYDSGSTFTNTLLLEQAMKSAENITEVEAITGVDISSQLEQEEEMKYPKTARDRGVLGAARDDASNIWAFNARIGTEKENLAAMTYFYDLVMNDGIPLLDNKHTYSMSQPRILTDEELLSPNSQIEQDTSGEFSLKGLVMALVISIFGATVLAALYILVKSFIGDKIAYAFNYSWGEQDVFILASEQEANELKIISQLPQGTQKIYLAQEPDKLRLNADLIIQTSLVQTSVQAPVDEVIVYIQPGITDKNWYNQQRELLKAYQQPLKIIQVNQ
;
A
#
# COMPACT_ATOMS: atom_id res chain seq x y z
N MET A 1 12.03 -9.17 27.72
CA MET A 1 12.24 -10.39 26.90
C MET A 1 13.50 -10.20 26.08
N ASP A 2 14.41 -11.18 26.11
CA ASP A 2 15.64 -11.17 25.34
C ASP A 2 15.39 -11.49 23.84
N SER A 3 16.29 -11.02 22.98
CA SER A 3 16.15 -11.17 21.53
C SER A 3 16.19 -12.63 21.06
N HIS A 4 16.92 -13.50 21.77
CA HIS A 4 17.04 -14.91 21.44
C HIS A 4 15.71 -15.65 21.67
N THR A 5 15.06 -15.43 22.83
CA THR A 5 13.70 -15.92 23.09
C THR A 5 12.68 -15.42 22.06
N LEU A 6 12.73 -14.13 21.72
CA LEU A 6 11.82 -13.56 20.73
C LEU A 6 11.98 -14.24 19.36
N LEU A 7 13.22 -14.46 18.91
CA LEU A 7 13.49 -15.10 17.63
C LEU A 7 13.05 -16.57 17.60
N SER A 8 13.29 -17.31 18.69
CA SER A 8 12.90 -18.73 18.78
C SER A 8 11.37 -18.89 18.78
N GLU A 9 10.66 -18.01 19.47
CA GLU A 9 9.19 -17.96 19.49
C GLU A 9 8.59 -17.52 18.15
N LEU A 10 9.18 -16.54 17.47
CA LEU A 10 8.76 -16.17 16.11
C LEU A 10 8.96 -17.33 15.12
N LYS A 11 10.09 -18.03 15.21
CA LYS A 11 10.34 -19.24 14.41
C LYS A 11 9.28 -20.31 14.70
N ARG A 12 8.90 -20.49 15.97
CA ARG A 12 7.82 -21.40 16.38
C ARG A 12 6.47 -20.96 15.81
N LEU A 13 6.13 -19.67 15.85
CA LEU A 13 4.91 -19.11 15.29
C LEU A 13 4.75 -19.47 13.81
N VAL A 14 5.80 -19.26 13.02
CA VAL A 14 5.83 -19.60 11.59
C VAL A 14 5.71 -21.11 11.39
N LYS A 15 6.49 -21.91 12.12
CA LYS A 15 6.48 -23.39 12.01
C LYS A 15 5.10 -23.98 12.32
N ASN A 16 4.47 -23.52 13.40
CA ASN A 16 3.17 -24.02 13.87
C ASN A 16 2.02 -23.59 12.95
N ASN A 17 2.16 -22.45 12.28
CA ASN A 17 1.12 -21.91 11.40
C ASN A 17 1.42 -22.07 9.91
N LYS A 18 2.45 -22.83 9.50
CA LYS A 18 2.87 -22.94 8.10
C LYS A 18 1.73 -23.22 7.11
N LYS A 19 0.83 -24.16 7.43
CA LYS A 19 -0.32 -24.51 6.58
C LYS A 19 -1.31 -23.35 6.46
N ARG A 20 -1.60 -22.67 7.57
CA ARG A 20 -2.50 -21.51 7.61
C ARG A 20 -1.88 -20.32 6.87
N MET A 21 -0.57 -20.09 7.04
CA MET A 21 0.16 -19.07 6.29
C MET A 21 0.11 -19.32 4.78
N SER A 22 0.30 -20.57 4.33
CA SER A 22 0.18 -20.91 2.90
C SER A 22 -1.22 -20.63 2.35
N ILE A 23 -2.28 -20.97 3.10
CA ILE A 23 -3.66 -20.70 2.68
C ILE A 23 -3.92 -19.18 2.61
N LEU A 24 -3.54 -18.44 3.64
CA LEU A 24 -3.69 -16.99 3.68
C LEU A 24 -2.87 -16.28 2.59
N PHE A 25 -1.67 -16.76 2.33
CA PHE A 25 -0.83 -16.27 1.24
C PHE A 25 -1.54 -16.38 -0.11
N ILE A 26 -2.16 -17.53 -0.41
CA ILE A 26 -2.91 -17.73 -1.65
C ILE A 26 -4.10 -16.76 -1.70
N ILE A 27 -4.88 -16.67 -0.62
CA ILE A 27 -6.05 -15.77 -0.54
C ILE A 27 -5.63 -14.31 -0.75
N PHE A 28 -4.63 -13.82 -0.01
CA PHE A 28 -4.16 -12.45 -0.13
C PHE A 28 -3.53 -12.16 -1.49
N THR A 29 -2.82 -13.12 -2.09
CA THR A 29 -2.29 -12.97 -3.44
C THR A 29 -3.41 -12.75 -4.44
N LEU A 30 -4.46 -13.57 -4.39
CA LEU A 30 -5.63 -13.44 -5.28
C LEU A 30 -6.37 -12.12 -5.06
N VAL A 31 -6.57 -11.71 -3.80
CA VAL A 31 -7.24 -10.44 -3.47
C VAL A 31 -6.43 -9.24 -3.95
N LEU A 32 -5.11 -9.23 -3.72
CA LEU A 32 -4.24 -8.14 -4.18
C LEU A 32 -4.19 -8.06 -5.70
N LEU A 33 -4.06 -9.21 -6.38
CA LEU A 33 -4.14 -9.26 -7.85
C LEU A 33 -5.48 -8.72 -8.35
N PHE A 34 -6.59 -9.14 -7.74
CA PHE A 34 -7.91 -8.66 -8.11
C PHE A 34 -8.05 -7.14 -7.93
N LEU A 35 -7.59 -6.61 -6.79
CA LEU A 35 -7.60 -5.17 -6.51
C LEU A 35 -6.75 -4.38 -7.51
N GLN A 36 -5.60 -4.92 -7.92
CA GLN A 36 -4.73 -4.30 -8.93
C GLN A 36 -5.35 -4.34 -10.33
N MET A 37 -6.13 -5.38 -10.64
CA MET A 37 -6.87 -5.51 -11.91
C MET A 37 -8.18 -4.73 -11.93
N LEU A 38 -8.65 -4.23 -10.78
CA LEU A 38 -9.93 -3.56 -10.62
C LEU A 38 -10.10 -2.33 -11.53
N PRO A 39 -9.09 -1.46 -11.74
CA PRO A 39 -9.19 -0.36 -12.69
C PRO A 39 -9.42 -0.86 -14.12
N VAL A 40 -8.68 -1.87 -14.58
CA VAL A 40 -8.82 -2.46 -15.93
C VAL A 40 -10.19 -3.10 -16.12
N ILE A 41 -10.69 -3.79 -15.10
CA ILE A 41 -12.03 -4.38 -15.11
C ILE A 41 -13.08 -3.27 -15.20
N LEU A 42 -12.98 -2.23 -14.37
CA LEU A 42 -13.94 -1.13 -14.37
C LEU A 42 -13.92 -0.30 -15.67
N THR A 43 -12.76 -0.10 -16.29
CA THR A 43 -12.67 0.59 -17.59
C THR A 43 -13.30 -0.25 -18.69
N ASN A 44 -13.04 -1.56 -18.75
CA ASN A 44 -13.56 -2.43 -19.80
C ASN A 44 -15.07 -2.69 -19.68
N PHE A 45 -15.59 -2.84 -18.45
CA PHE A 45 -17.04 -2.98 -18.24
C PHE A 45 -17.81 -1.66 -18.46
N GLY A 46 -17.13 -0.51 -18.51
CA GLY A 46 -17.72 0.78 -18.87
C GLY A 46 -17.83 1.01 -20.38
N THR A 47 -17.22 0.17 -21.22
CA THR A 47 -17.09 0.38 -22.67
C THR A 47 -17.78 -0.69 -23.54
N ASP A 48 -18.52 -1.63 -22.97
CA ASP A 48 -19.27 -2.65 -23.73
C ASP A 48 -20.75 -2.26 -24.00
N GLY A 49 -21.01 -0.97 -24.14
CA GLY A 49 -22.27 -0.44 -24.65
C GLY A 49 -22.01 0.57 -25.77
N ASP A 50 -22.07 0.10 -27.03
CA ASP A 50 -22.34 0.92 -28.22
C ASP A 50 -21.49 2.19 -28.43
N ALA A 51 -20.16 2.09 -28.51
CA ALA A 51 -19.33 3.24 -28.91
C ALA A 51 -18.33 2.96 -30.05
N SER A 52 -18.48 1.87 -30.81
CA SER A 52 -17.61 1.60 -31.97
C SER A 52 -18.28 1.83 -33.33
N ASN A 53 -19.51 2.35 -33.40
CA ASN A 53 -20.10 2.80 -34.67
C ASN A 53 -21.21 3.82 -34.39
N LYS A 54 -21.02 5.05 -34.90
CA LYS A 54 -21.78 6.31 -34.68
C LYS A 54 -21.18 7.11 -33.52
N THR A 55 -20.57 8.27 -33.68
CA THR A 55 -20.85 9.37 -34.62
C THR A 55 -19.61 10.28 -34.69
N ALA A 56 -19.04 10.47 -35.87
CA ALA A 56 -18.30 11.68 -36.28
C ALA A 56 -17.92 11.52 -37.76
N GLN A 57 -18.94 11.49 -38.61
CA GLN A 57 -18.75 11.80 -40.02
C GLN A 57 -18.98 13.30 -40.16
N GLU A 58 -17.94 14.12 -39.94
CA GLU A 58 -17.73 15.41 -40.63
C GLU A 58 -16.37 16.01 -40.25
N ASN A 59 -15.58 16.30 -41.28
CA ASN A 59 -14.25 16.91 -41.34
C ASN A 59 -13.03 16.10 -40.86
N LYS A 60 -12.41 15.40 -41.83
CA LYS A 60 -11.00 14.92 -41.81
C LYS A 60 -10.03 16.11 -41.88
N GLU A 61 -10.15 17.06 -40.98
CA GLU A 61 -9.24 18.20 -40.94
C GLU A 61 -8.19 17.94 -39.86
N ASN A 62 -6.93 18.14 -40.21
CA ASN A 62 -5.84 17.83 -39.31
C ASN A 62 -5.75 18.87 -38.18
N PRO A 63 -5.42 18.44 -36.94
CA PRO A 63 -5.23 19.36 -35.83
C PRO A 63 -4.00 20.24 -36.06
N ALA A 64 -4.04 21.42 -35.46
CA ALA A 64 -2.88 22.29 -35.37
C ALA A 64 -2.11 22.02 -34.07
N ILE A 65 -0.79 22.17 -34.10
CA ILE A 65 0.10 21.99 -32.96
C ILE A 65 1.16 23.09 -32.89
N PHE A 66 1.62 23.42 -31.69
CA PHE A 66 2.93 24.03 -31.47
C PHE A 66 3.57 23.44 -30.21
N GLU A 67 4.89 23.52 -30.12
CA GLU A 67 5.65 22.94 -29.01
C GLU A 67 6.55 23.96 -28.34
N VAL A 68 6.63 23.91 -27.01
CA VAL A 68 7.46 24.79 -26.20
C VAL A 68 8.13 24.04 -25.04
N TYR A 69 9.24 24.56 -24.55
CA TYR A 69 9.85 24.16 -23.29
C TYR A 69 9.71 25.30 -22.29
N ILE A 70 9.30 24.98 -21.05
CA ILE A 70 9.01 25.97 -20.01
C ILE A 70 9.83 25.63 -18.77
N GLU A 71 10.66 26.55 -18.30
CA GLU A 71 11.46 26.40 -17.08
C GLU A 71 11.30 27.60 -16.14
N TYR A 72 11.48 27.37 -14.85
CA TYR A 72 11.58 28.44 -13.86
C TYR A 72 12.95 29.12 -13.93
N ASP A 73 13.07 30.34 -13.40
CA ASP A 73 14.36 31.05 -13.25
C ASP A 73 15.45 30.23 -12.53
N SER A 74 15.05 29.26 -11.70
CA SER A 74 15.96 28.33 -11.02
C SER A 74 16.54 27.24 -11.92
N GLY A 75 16.14 27.17 -13.20
CA GLY A 75 16.53 26.12 -14.15
C GLY A 75 15.78 24.79 -13.98
N SER A 76 14.73 24.76 -13.16
CA SER A 76 13.86 23.58 -13.04
C SER A 76 12.71 23.65 -14.04
N THR A 77 12.31 22.52 -14.61
CA THR A 77 11.20 22.47 -15.58
C THR A 77 9.83 22.73 -14.92
N PHE A 78 8.94 23.44 -15.61
CA PHE A 78 7.53 23.51 -15.26
C PHE A 78 6.78 22.23 -15.67
N THR A 79 6.00 21.67 -14.74
CA THR A 79 5.40 20.33 -14.90
C THR A 79 3.88 20.27 -14.65
N ASN A 80 3.23 21.38 -14.29
CA ASN A 80 1.81 21.35 -13.90
C ASN A 80 0.87 21.47 -15.11
N THR A 81 0.55 20.32 -15.71
CA THR A 81 -0.24 20.23 -16.96
C THR A 81 -1.66 20.70 -16.78
N LEU A 82 -2.28 20.36 -15.66
CA LEU A 82 -3.65 20.75 -15.38
C LEU A 82 -3.78 22.27 -15.31
N LEU A 83 -2.85 22.94 -14.62
CA LEU A 83 -2.93 24.38 -14.42
C LEU A 83 -2.73 25.17 -15.72
N LEU A 84 -1.83 24.70 -16.59
CA LEU A 84 -1.61 25.32 -17.89
C LEU A 84 -2.79 25.09 -18.85
N GLU A 85 -3.33 23.86 -18.88
CA GLU A 85 -4.52 23.54 -19.66
C GLU A 85 -5.73 24.36 -19.19
N GLN A 86 -5.91 24.55 -17.87
CA GLN A 86 -6.96 25.40 -17.31
C GLN A 86 -6.76 26.89 -17.64
N ALA A 87 -5.52 27.37 -17.62
CA ALA A 87 -5.22 28.76 -17.99
C ALA A 87 -5.58 29.03 -19.46
N MET A 88 -5.28 28.09 -20.36
CA MET A 88 -5.70 28.19 -21.77
C MET A 88 -7.23 28.15 -21.92
N LYS A 89 -7.89 27.29 -21.16
CA LYS A 89 -9.35 27.12 -21.19
C LYS A 89 -10.09 28.12 -20.31
N SER A 90 -9.46 29.23 -19.93
CA SER A 90 -10.14 30.30 -19.21
C SER A 90 -11.25 30.90 -20.08
N ALA A 91 -12.35 31.34 -19.46
CA ALA A 91 -13.48 31.90 -20.20
C ALA A 91 -13.08 33.10 -21.09
N GLU A 92 -12.12 33.91 -20.62
CA GLU A 92 -11.53 35.01 -21.38
C GLU A 92 -10.85 34.52 -22.66
N ASN A 93 -9.92 33.57 -22.52
CA ASN A 93 -9.18 33.02 -23.66
C ASN A 93 -10.08 32.32 -24.66
N ILE A 94 -11.06 31.55 -24.18
CA ILE A 94 -12.05 30.89 -25.05
C ILE A 94 -12.84 31.93 -25.84
N THR A 95 -13.38 32.96 -25.17
CA THR A 95 -14.16 34.02 -25.84
C THR A 95 -13.34 34.72 -26.93
N GLU A 96 -12.07 35.01 -26.67
CA GLU A 96 -11.18 35.66 -27.64
C GLU A 96 -10.88 34.75 -28.85
N VAL A 97 -10.58 33.47 -28.63
CA VAL A 97 -10.30 32.56 -29.73
C VAL A 97 -11.55 32.22 -30.56
N GLU A 98 -12.74 32.17 -29.94
CA GLU A 98 -14.01 32.05 -30.66
C GLU A 98 -14.26 33.28 -31.55
N ALA A 99 -13.96 34.49 -31.07
CA ALA A 99 -14.09 35.71 -31.87
C ALA A 99 -13.13 35.74 -33.08
N ILE A 100 -11.94 35.16 -32.93
CA ILE A 100 -10.94 35.06 -34.01
C ILE A 100 -11.33 33.99 -35.04
N THR A 101 -11.78 32.84 -34.57
CA THR A 101 -12.00 31.64 -35.40
C THR A 101 -13.42 31.56 -35.96
N GLY A 102 -14.39 32.18 -35.28
CA GLY A 102 -15.82 32.06 -35.60
C GLY A 102 -16.43 30.72 -35.19
N VAL A 103 -15.69 29.89 -34.45
CA VAL A 103 -16.12 28.58 -33.98
C VAL A 103 -16.64 28.69 -32.54
N ASP A 104 -17.74 28.01 -32.22
CA ASP A 104 -18.23 27.87 -30.84
C ASP A 104 -17.46 26.74 -30.13
N ILE A 105 -16.38 27.11 -29.45
CA ILE A 105 -15.45 26.19 -28.78
C ILE A 105 -16.00 25.79 -27.41
N SER A 106 -16.70 26.69 -26.74
CA SER A 106 -17.32 26.50 -25.43
C SER A 106 -18.26 25.31 -25.44
N SER A 107 -19.20 25.27 -26.40
CA SER A 107 -20.14 24.15 -26.55
C SER A 107 -19.42 22.83 -26.88
N GLN A 108 -18.33 22.87 -27.65
CA GLN A 108 -17.55 21.67 -27.97
C GLN A 108 -16.79 21.12 -26.75
N LEU A 109 -16.24 22.00 -25.91
CA LEU A 109 -15.57 21.61 -24.66
C LEU A 109 -16.55 20.99 -23.65
N GLU A 110 -17.76 21.55 -23.53
CA GLU A 110 -18.83 20.96 -22.69
C GLU A 110 -19.19 19.55 -23.18
N GLN A 111 -19.35 19.38 -24.49
CA GLN A 111 -19.65 18.08 -25.08
C GLN A 111 -18.51 17.06 -24.88
N GLU A 112 -17.25 17.49 -24.99
CA GLU A 112 -16.07 16.66 -24.72
C GLU A 112 -16.06 16.13 -23.28
N GLU A 113 -16.42 16.99 -22.32
CA GLU A 113 -16.50 16.64 -20.89
C GLU A 113 -17.64 15.65 -20.62
N GLU A 114 -18.82 15.88 -21.20
CA GLU A 114 -19.97 14.95 -21.09
C GLU A 114 -19.65 13.56 -21.66
N MET A 115 -18.95 13.51 -22.79
CA MET A 115 -18.59 12.26 -23.46
C MET A 115 -17.35 11.57 -22.88
N LYS A 116 -16.65 12.20 -21.92
CA LYS A 116 -15.39 11.71 -21.34
C LYS A 116 -14.36 11.33 -22.41
N TYR A 117 -14.14 12.24 -23.36
CA TYR A 117 -13.29 12.00 -24.52
C TYR A 117 -11.90 11.45 -24.12
N PRO A 118 -11.43 10.35 -24.75
CA PRO A 118 -10.13 9.77 -24.43
C PRO A 118 -9.00 10.65 -24.95
N LYS A 119 -8.27 11.28 -24.04
CA LYS A 119 -7.15 12.18 -24.37
C LYS A 119 -5.85 11.39 -24.50
N THR A 120 -5.08 11.72 -25.53
CA THR A 120 -3.69 11.32 -25.71
C THR A 120 -2.79 12.56 -25.61
N ALA A 121 -1.51 12.41 -25.84
CA ALA A 121 -0.58 13.52 -25.87
C ALA A 121 -0.75 14.48 -27.05
N ARG A 122 -0.97 13.91 -28.23
CA ARG A 122 -1.08 14.66 -29.49
C ARG A 122 -2.53 14.95 -29.85
N ASP A 123 -3.46 14.33 -29.14
CA ASP A 123 -4.89 14.57 -29.27
C ASP A 123 -5.49 14.84 -27.89
N ARG A 124 -5.69 16.12 -27.58
CA ARG A 124 -6.30 16.55 -26.31
C ARG A 124 -7.78 16.86 -26.47
N GLY A 125 -8.39 16.41 -27.58
CA GLY A 125 -9.75 16.75 -27.96
C GLY A 125 -9.79 18.10 -28.69
N VAL A 126 -10.77 18.92 -28.33
CA VAL A 126 -11.07 20.21 -28.96
C VAL A 126 -9.90 21.18 -28.80
N LEU A 127 -9.36 21.25 -27.57
CA LEU A 127 -8.23 22.10 -27.21
C LEU A 127 -7.49 21.48 -26.04
N GLY A 128 -6.17 21.49 -26.04
CA GLY A 128 -5.42 21.18 -24.82
C GLY A 128 -3.91 21.20 -24.95
N ALA A 129 -3.27 20.96 -23.81
CA ALA A 129 -1.82 20.86 -23.69
C ALA A 129 -1.44 19.52 -23.07
N ALA A 130 -0.35 18.94 -23.58
CA ALA A 130 0.28 17.75 -23.02
C ALA A 130 1.76 18.00 -22.79
N ARG A 131 2.38 17.25 -21.89
CA ARG A 131 3.81 17.33 -21.62
C ARG A 131 4.44 15.96 -21.83
N ASP A 132 5.53 15.93 -22.58
CA ASP A 132 6.39 14.76 -22.70
C ASP A 132 7.24 14.62 -21.43
N ASP A 133 7.10 13.53 -20.68
CA ASP A 133 7.82 13.40 -19.40
C ASP A 133 9.34 13.18 -19.56
N ALA A 134 9.79 12.73 -20.75
CA ALA A 134 11.20 12.45 -21.02
C ALA A 134 11.97 13.72 -21.42
N SER A 135 11.40 14.51 -22.32
CA SER A 135 11.98 15.75 -22.85
C SER A 135 11.50 17.01 -22.11
N ASN A 136 10.38 16.90 -21.39
CA ASN A 136 9.63 18.00 -20.79
C ASN A 136 9.13 19.06 -21.79
N ILE A 137 9.01 18.67 -23.07
CA ILE A 137 8.42 19.52 -24.11
C ILE A 137 6.90 19.48 -23.96
N TRP A 138 6.30 20.65 -24.02
CA TRP A 138 4.86 20.85 -24.04
C TRP A 138 4.36 20.88 -25.48
N ALA A 139 3.34 20.09 -25.76
CA ALA A 139 2.62 20.07 -27.03
C ALA A 139 1.22 20.66 -26.81
N PHE A 140 0.94 21.76 -27.49
CA PHE A 140 -0.36 22.44 -27.50
C PHE A 140 -1.07 22.09 -28.78
N ASN A 141 -2.33 21.66 -28.72
CA ASN A 141 -3.10 21.30 -29.91
C ASN A 141 -4.53 21.85 -29.90
N ALA A 142 -5.05 22.10 -31.10
CA ALA A 142 -6.45 22.44 -31.36
C ALA A 142 -7.03 21.61 -32.50
N ARG A 143 -8.25 21.12 -32.28
CA ARG A 143 -9.12 20.46 -33.26
C ARG A 143 -10.54 21.00 -33.11
N ILE A 144 -10.69 22.28 -33.41
CA ILE A 144 -11.93 23.03 -33.22
C ILE A 144 -12.79 23.09 -34.49
N GLY A 145 -12.16 22.91 -35.66
CA GLY A 145 -12.83 23.04 -36.95
C GLY A 145 -11.89 22.69 -38.12
N THR A 146 -11.92 23.52 -39.16
CA THR A 146 -11.04 23.42 -40.34
C THR A 146 -9.58 23.62 -39.97
N GLU A 147 -8.65 23.12 -40.80
CA GLU A 147 -7.21 23.37 -40.61
C GLU A 147 -6.89 24.87 -40.43
N LYS A 148 -7.58 25.75 -41.16
CA LYS A 148 -7.40 27.21 -41.01
C LYS A 148 -7.82 27.71 -39.63
N GLU A 149 -8.95 27.23 -39.11
CA GLU A 149 -9.44 27.61 -37.78
C GLU A 149 -8.55 27.03 -36.68
N ASN A 150 -8.12 25.77 -36.82
CA ASN A 150 -7.18 25.11 -35.92
C ASN A 150 -5.87 25.89 -35.84
N LEU A 151 -5.31 26.29 -36.99
CA LEU A 151 -4.07 27.06 -37.04
C LEU A 151 -4.24 28.46 -36.43
N ALA A 152 -5.37 29.12 -36.68
CA ALA A 152 -5.65 30.43 -36.10
C ALA A 152 -5.73 30.35 -34.56
N ALA A 153 -6.40 29.34 -34.02
CA ALA A 153 -6.45 29.10 -32.58
C ALA A 153 -5.06 28.84 -31.98
N MET A 154 -4.27 27.97 -32.61
CA MET A 154 -2.91 27.68 -32.15
C MET A 154 -1.98 28.88 -32.26
N THR A 155 -2.18 29.75 -33.25
CA THR A 155 -1.41 31.00 -33.38
C THR A 155 -1.73 31.95 -32.23
N TYR A 156 -3.00 32.11 -31.88
CA TYR A 156 -3.42 32.90 -30.71
C TYR A 156 -2.77 32.37 -29.42
N PHE A 157 -2.89 31.08 -29.14
CA PHE A 157 -2.31 30.50 -27.92
C PHE A 157 -0.78 30.50 -27.90
N TYR A 158 -0.14 30.38 -29.06
CA TYR A 158 1.30 30.53 -29.19
C TYR A 158 1.75 31.93 -28.79
N ASP A 159 1.08 32.97 -29.31
CA ASP A 159 1.39 34.35 -28.97
C ASP A 159 1.14 34.63 -27.48
N LEU A 160 0.08 34.06 -26.91
CA LEU A 160 -0.23 34.17 -25.48
C LEU A 160 0.86 33.52 -24.60
N VAL A 161 1.38 32.38 -25.01
CA VAL A 161 2.43 31.63 -24.29
C VAL A 161 3.81 32.28 -24.44
N MET A 162 4.11 32.86 -25.61
CA MET A 162 5.43 33.42 -25.92
C MET A 162 5.59 34.90 -25.53
N ASN A 163 4.50 35.67 -25.44
CA ASN A 163 4.53 37.12 -25.17
C ASN A 163 3.93 37.50 -23.80
N ASP A 164 4.14 36.66 -22.78
CA ASP A 164 3.72 36.92 -21.39
C ASP A 164 2.21 37.18 -21.22
N GLY A 165 1.38 36.55 -22.06
CA GLY A 165 -0.09 36.66 -22.01
C GLY A 165 -0.74 35.76 -20.95
N ILE A 166 0.02 34.81 -20.37
CA ILE A 166 -0.46 33.92 -19.32
C ILE A 166 0.23 34.27 -18.00
N PRO A 167 -0.47 34.85 -17.00
CA PRO A 167 0.12 35.25 -15.71
C PRO A 167 0.86 34.14 -14.96
N LEU A 168 0.47 32.88 -15.21
CA LEU A 168 1.13 31.70 -14.64
C LEU A 168 2.60 31.57 -15.08
N LEU A 169 2.95 32.14 -16.24
CA LEU A 169 4.25 32.02 -16.89
C LEU A 169 5.17 33.23 -16.62
N ASP A 170 4.70 34.29 -15.96
CA ASP A 170 5.45 35.55 -15.72
C ASP A 170 6.83 35.36 -15.07
N ASN A 171 7.03 34.28 -14.32
CA ASN A 171 8.29 33.95 -13.64
C ASN A 171 9.00 32.72 -14.24
N LYS A 172 8.83 32.53 -15.54
CA LYS A 172 9.35 31.38 -16.29
C LYS A 172 9.96 31.84 -17.60
N HIS A 173 10.87 31.02 -18.10
CA HIS A 173 11.39 31.14 -19.45
C HIS A 173 10.69 30.14 -20.35
N THR A 174 10.11 30.64 -21.44
CA THR A 174 9.46 29.84 -22.46
C THR A 174 10.30 29.85 -23.74
N TYR A 175 10.61 28.67 -24.25
CA TYR A 175 11.39 28.48 -25.47
C TYR A 175 10.54 27.77 -26.52
N SER A 176 10.40 28.36 -27.69
CA SER A 176 9.69 27.74 -28.81
C SER A 176 10.53 26.59 -29.39
N MET A 177 9.93 25.40 -29.42
CA MET A 177 10.47 24.22 -30.10
C MET A 177 9.92 24.11 -31.52
N SER A 178 8.65 24.48 -31.71
CA SER A 178 8.03 24.62 -33.03
C SER A 178 7.04 25.78 -33.07
N GLN A 179 6.85 26.32 -34.27
CA GLN A 179 5.81 27.30 -34.58
C GLN A 179 4.46 26.58 -34.82
N PRO A 180 3.33 27.29 -34.68
CA PRO A 180 2.01 26.77 -35.04
C PRO A 180 2.00 26.18 -36.46
N ARG A 181 1.61 24.92 -36.58
CA ARG A 181 1.54 24.20 -37.85
C ARG A 181 0.43 23.15 -37.81
N ILE A 182 -0.03 22.75 -38.99
CA ILE A 182 -0.94 21.61 -39.13
C ILE A 182 -0.14 20.31 -39.07
N LEU A 183 -0.65 19.34 -38.31
CA LEU A 183 -0.10 17.99 -38.28
C LEU A 183 -0.39 17.28 -39.60
N THR A 184 0.59 16.54 -40.11
CA THR A 184 0.39 15.72 -41.31
C THR A 184 -0.27 14.39 -40.96
N ASP A 185 -0.93 13.76 -41.93
CA ASP A 185 -1.54 12.43 -41.77
C ASP A 185 -0.51 11.39 -41.27
N GLU A 186 0.74 11.48 -41.72
CA GLU A 186 1.82 10.58 -41.29
C GLU A 186 2.18 10.75 -39.80
N GLU A 187 2.16 11.99 -39.30
CA GLU A 187 2.41 12.32 -37.89
C GLU A 187 1.26 11.89 -36.97
N LEU A 188 0.03 11.86 -37.50
CA LEU A 188 -1.14 11.32 -36.81
C LEU A 188 -1.11 9.79 -36.74
N LEU A 189 -0.65 9.13 -37.81
CA LEU A 189 -0.58 7.66 -37.91
C LEU A 189 0.65 7.06 -37.19
N SER A 190 1.68 7.87 -36.93
CA SER A 190 2.90 7.46 -36.22
C SER A 190 3.05 8.21 -34.90
N PRO A 191 2.32 7.81 -33.83
CA PRO A 191 2.38 8.45 -32.51
C PRO A 191 3.71 8.23 -31.75
N ASN A 192 4.80 7.86 -32.44
CA ASN A 192 6.11 7.54 -31.85
C ASN A 192 6.89 8.77 -31.31
N SER A 193 6.24 9.73 -30.65
CA SER A 193 6.89 10.51 -29.59
C SER A 193 6.24 10.13 -28.27
N GLN A 194 6.93 9.24 -27.55
CA GLN A 194 7.11 9.04 -26.09
C GLN A 194 6.23 9.80 -25.06
N ILE A 195 5.02 10.18 -25.40
CA ILE A 195 4.12 10.85 -24.48
C ILE A 195 3.04 9.83 -24.11
N GLU A 196 3.46 8.85 -23.31
CA GLU A 196 2.54 8.12 -22.45
C GLU A 196 2.20 9.05 -21.29
N GLN A 197 1.06 9.73 -21.37
CA GLN A 197 0.38 10.09 -20.14
C GLN A 197 -0.15 8.78 -19.59
N ASP A 198 0.19 8.44 -18.35
CA ASP A 198 -0.32 7.26 -17.61
C ASP A 198 -1.86 7.27 -17.61
N THR A 199 -2.47 6.79 -18.69
CA THR A 199 -3.81 6.25 -18.67
C THR A 199 -3.68 4.93 -17.95
N SER A 200 -3.86 5.01 -16.64
CA SER A 200 -4.12 3.87 -15.76
C SER A 200 -5.21 2.99 -16.40
N GLY A 201 -4.81 1.96 -17.15
CA GLY A 201 -5.79 1.12 -17.84
C GLY A 201 -5.28 0.19 -18.93
N GLU A 202 -4.13 0.45 -19.58
CA GLU A 202 -3.68 -0.49 -20.62
C GLU A 202 -3.00 -1.74 -20.05
N PHE A 203 -3.45 -2.90 -20.53
CA PHE A 203 -2.95 -4.21 -20.11
C PHE A 203 -1.54 -4.44 -20.67
N SER A 204 -0.52 -3.98 -19.94
CA SER A 204 0.87 -4.29 -20.24
C SER A 204 1.26 -5.63 -19.60
N LEU A 205 1.82 -6.56 -20.38
CA LEU A 205 2.37 -7.82 -19.86
C LEU A 205 3.46 -7.55 -18.79
N LYS A 206 4.24 -6.48 -18.96
CA LYS A 206 5.23 -6.03 -17.98
C LYS A 206 4.56 -5.54 -16.69
N GLY A 207 3.45 -4.81 -16.82
CA GLY A 207 2.61 -4.38 -15.70
C GLY A 207 2.04 -5.56 -14.92
N LEU A 208 1.51 -6.58 -15.60
CA LEU A 208 0.99 -7.79 -14.95
C LEU A 208 2.07 -8.56 -14.18
N VAL A 209 3.27 -8.72 -14.76
CA VAL A 209 4.39 -9.37 -14.08
C VAL A 209 4.79 -8.59 -12.82
N MET A 210 4.87 -7.26 -12.90
CA MET A 210 5.20 -6.41 -11.76
C MET A 210 4.11 -6.45 -10.67
N ALA A 211 2.83 -6.43 -11.07
CA ALA A 211 1.68 -6.57 -10.19
C ALA A 211 1.70 -7.92 -9.44
N LEU A 212 2.02 -9.00 -10.14
CA LEU A 212 2.16 -10.33 -9.55
C LEU A 212 3.31 -10.40 -8.54
N VAL A 213 4.47 -9.80 -8.85
CA VAL A 213 5.60 -9.72 -7.91
C VAL A 213 5.21 -8.96 -6.66
N ILE A 214 4.61 -7.77 -6.80
CA ILE A 214 4.15 -6.96 -5.66
C ILE A 214 3.12 -7.72 -4.83
N SER A 215 2.18 -8.41 -5.48
CA SER A 215 1.14 -9.20 -4.82
C SER A 215 1.73 -10.35 -4.00
N ILE A 216 2.75 -11.06 -4.50
CA ILE A 216 3.41 -12.13 -3.77
C ILE A 216 4.13 -11.60 -2.52
N PHE A 217 4.90 -10.52 -2.66
CA PHE A 217 5.60 -9.93 -1.52
C PHE A 217 4.61 -9.38 -0.49
N GLY A 218 3.60 -8.63 -0.94
CA GLY A 218 2.54 -8.07 -0.10
C GLY A 218 1.74 -9.16 0.64
N ALA A 219 1.33 -10.22 -0.05
CA ALA A 219 0.60 -11.34 0.53
C ALA A 219 1.39 -12.07 1.61
N THR A 220 2.71 -12.20 1.43
CA THR A 220 3.60 -12.82 2.43
C THR A 220 3.61 -12.01 3.72
N VAL A 221 3.77 -10.68 3.61
CA VAL A 221 3.78 -9.76 4.76
C VAL A 221 2.42 -9.75 5.46
N LEU A 222 1.33 -9.65 4.70
CA LEU A 222 -0.03 -9.66 5.25
C LEU A 222 -0.37 -10.98 5.95
N ALA A 223 0.02 -12.12 5.39
CA ALA A 223 -0.18 -13.42 6.02
C ALA A 223 0.60 -13.53 7.35
N ALA A 224 1.85 -13.08 7.38
CA ALA A 224 2.66 -13.06 8.59
C ALA A 224 2.05 -12.14 9.66
N LEU A 225 1.68 -10.91 9.27
CA LEU A 225 1.08 -9.94 10.17
C LEU A 225 -0.25 -10.43 10.74
N TYR A 226 -1.12 -11.01 9.90
CA TYR A 226 -2.39 -11.57 10.34
C TYR A 226 -2.20 -12.68 11.39
N ILE A 227 -1.28 -13.62 11.14
CA ILE A 227 -1.00 -14.70 12.10
C ILE A 227 -0.42 -14.14 13.40
N LEU A 228 0.46 -13.14 13.31
CA LEU A 228 1.03 -12.47 14.48
C LEU A 228 -0.08 -11.80 15.30
N VAL A 229 -0.92 -10.95 14.70
CA VAL A 229 -2.04 -10.28 15.38
C VAL A 229 -3.02 -11.29 15.97
N LYS A 230 -3.39 -12.32 15.21
CA LYS A 230 -4.28 -13.39 15.67
C LYS A 230 -3.72 -14.09 16.92
N SER A 231 -2.41 -14.25 17.02
CA SER A 231 -1.79 -14.85 18.21
C SER A 231 -1.97 -14.00 19.48
N PHE A 232 -2.10 -12.68 19.36
CA PHE A 232 -2.36 -11.79 20.50
C PHE A 232 -3.81 -11.79 20.96
N ILE A 233 -4.78 -12.08 20.08
CA ILE A 233 -6.22 -11.97 20.38
C ILE A 233 -6.74 -13.16 21.22
N GLY A 234 -6.14 -14.34 21.11
CA GLY A 234 -6.64 -15.53 21.82
C GLY A 234 -6.50 -15.43 23.35
N ASP A 235 -7.42 -16.04 24.11
CA ASP A 235 -7.38 -16.03 25.58
C ASP A 235 -6.25 -16.89 26.17
N LYS A 236 -5.76 -17.85 25.38
CA LYS A 236 -4.69 -18.78 25.73
C LYS A 236 -3.33 -18.19 25.41
N ILE A 237 -2.34 -18.49 26.24
CA ILE A 237 -0.93 -18.20 25.98
C ILE A 237 -0.45 -19.19 24.92
N ALA A 238 -0.10 -18.72 23.73
CA ALA A 238 0.42 -19.58 22.65
C ALA A 238 1.95 -19.44 22.47
N TYR A 239 2.50 -18.28 22.82
CA TYR A 239 3.91 -17.91 22.67
C TYR A 239 4.37 -17.04 23.84
N ALA A 240 5.68 -16.97 24.08
CA ALA A 240 6.23 -16.20 25.20
C ALA A 240 5.87 -14.70 25.11
N PHE A 241 5.80 -14.15 23.89
CA PHE A 241 5.41 -12.76 23.68
C PHE A 241 3.92 -12.46 23.96
N ASN A 242 3.11 -13.46 24.31
CA ASN A 242 1.69 -13.27 24.62
C ASN A 242 1.41 -12.84 26.07
N TYR A 243 2.43 -12.75 26.91
CA TYR A 243 2.32 -12.33 28.31
C TYR A 243 3.58 -11.57 28.73
N SER A 244 3.51 -10.88 29.87
CA SER A 244 4.63 -10.12 30.41
C SER A 244 5.17 -10.73 31.69
N TRP A 245 6.48 -10.63 31.87
CA TRP A 245 7.19 -10.92 33.11
C TRP A 245 8.09 -9.74 33.47
N GLY A 246 8.45 -9.63 34.75
CA GLY A 246 9.32 -8.59 35.28
C GLY A 246 10.79 -8.85 34.95
N GLU A 247 11.64 -7.83 35.06
CA GLU A 247 13.08 -7.96 34.80
C GLU A 247 13.79 -8.85 35.82
N GLN A 248 13.28 -8.89 37.05
CA GLN A 248 13.77 -9.78 38.10
C GLN A 248 13.28 -11.25 38.00
N ASP A 249 12.35 -11.54 37.09
CA ASP A 249 11.77 -12.88 36.95
C ASP A 249 12.71 -13.77 36.12
N VAL A 250 12.91 -15.02 36.56
CA VAL A 250 13.70 -16.01 35.80
C VAL A 250 12.82 -16.68 34.78
N PHE A 251 13.10 -16.49 33.49
CA PHE A 251 12.33 -17.10 32.40
C PHE A 251 13.12 -18.22 31.72
N ILE A 252 12.49 -19.39 31.55
CA ILE A 252 13.11 -20.56 30.92
C ILE A 252 12.14 -21.18 29.91
N LEU A 253 12.62 -21.34 28.67
CA LEU A 253 11.96 -22.18 27.66
C LEU A 253 12.46 -23.62 27.81
N ALA A 254 11.55 -24.56 28.00
CA ALA A 254 11.87 -25.97 28.10
C ALA A 254 11.06 -26.80 27.09
N SER A 255 11.61 -27.93 26.66
CA SER A 255 10.93 -28.89 25.78
C SER A 255 10.18 -29.93 26.60
N GLU A 256 8.96 -30.28 26.20
CA GLU A 256 8.18 -31.37 26.84
C GLU A 256 8.89 -32.73 26.70
N GLN A 257 9.76 -32.90 25.70
CA GLN A 257 10.47 -34.16 25.44
C GLN A 257 11.58 -34.46 26.47
N GLU A 258 11.95 -33.49 27.30
CA GLU A 258 13.06 -33.57 28.24
C GLU A 258 12.55 -33.49 29.69
N ALA A 259 11.67 -34.42 30.08
CA ALA A 259 11.09 -34.47 31.43
C ALA A 259 12.14 -34.46 32.56
N ASN A 260 13.32 -35.04 32.32
CA ASN A 260 14.45 -35.00 33.26
C ASN A 260 15.07 -33.59 33.38
N GLU A 261 15.14 -32.84 32.28
CA GLU A 261 15.65 -31.46 32.30
C GLU A 261 14.65 -30.54 33.00
N LEU A 262 13.35 -30.71 32.74
CA LEU A 262 12.30 -30.00 33.47
C LEU A 262 12.42 -30.21 34.99
N LYS A 263 12.73 -31.44 35.44
CA LYS A 263 12.98 -31.72 36.86
C LYS A 263 14.20 -30.96 37.40
N ILE A 264 15.31 -31.01 36.69
CA ILE A 264 16.57 -30.35 37.10
C ILE A 264 16.39 -28.83 37.15
N ILE A 265 15.78 -28.25 36.11
CA ILE A 265 15.50 -26.82 35.99
C ILE A 265 14.59 -26.34 37.12
N SER A 266 13.58 -27.13 37.47
CA SER A 266 12.63 -26.82 38.55
C SER A 266 13.27 -26.91 39.95
N GLN A 267 14.36 -27.66 40.09
CA GLN A 267 15.10 -27.79 41.34
C GLN A 267 16.14 -26.67 41.56
N LEU A 268 16.55 -25.97 40.52
CA LEU A 268 17.48 -24.83 40.63
C LEU A 268 16.70 -23.52 40.86
N PRO A 269 17.20 -22.55 41.65
CA PRO A 269 18.22 -22.73 42.69
C PRO A 269 17.69 -23.63 43.83
N GLN A 270 18.56 -24.27 44.61
CA GLN A 270 18.19 -25.26 45.64
C GLN A 270 17.54 -24.66 46.91
N GLY A 271 16.59 -23.73 46.76
CA GLY A 271 15.74 -23.29 47.85
C GLY A 271 14.98 -24.47 48.47
N THR A 272 14.78 -24.42 49.78
CA THR A 272 14.16 -25.50 50.56
C THR A 272 12.64 -25.52 50.45
N GLN A 273 11.99 -24.38 50.22
CA GLN A 273 10.55 -24.28 50.06
C GLN A 273 10.15 -23.61 48.75
N LYS A 274 9.59 -24.42 47.85
CA LYS A 274 9.14 -23.98 46.52
C LYS A 274 7.65 -24.24 46.35
N ILE A 275 6.95 -23.31 45.72
CA ILE A 275 5.58 -23.52 45.28
C ILE A 275 5.59 -23.74 43.78
N TYR A 276 4.96 -24.82 43.34
CA TYR A 276 4.79 -25.14 41.92
C TYR A 276 3.35 -24.81 41.51
N LEU A 277 3.19 -23.95 40.51
CA LEU A 277 1.88 -23.53 40.00
C LEU A 277 1.69 -23.95 38.55
N ALA A 278 0.55 -24.55 38.24
CA ALA A 278 0.09 -24.80 36.88
C ALA A 278 -1.43 -24.78 36.82
N GLN A 279 -2.01 -24.21 35.76
CA GLN A 279 -3.47 -24.19 35.61
C GLN A 279 -4.05 -25.59 35.43
N GLU A 280 -3.35 -26.44 34.67
CA GLU A 280 -3.79 -27.80 34.32
C GLU A 280 -2.67 -28.80 34.66
N PRO A 281 -2.44 -29.10 35.95
CA PRO A 281 -1.32 -29.94 36.40
C PRO A 281 -1.27 -31.30 35.72
N ASP A 282 -2.43 -31.94 35.49
CA ASP A 282 -2.53 -33.28 34.89
C ASP A 282 -2.00 -33.34 33.44
N LYS A 283 -1.92 -32.20 32.77
CA LYS A 283 -1.39 -32.10 31.41
C LYS A 283 0.12 -31.89 31.38
N LEU A 284 0.75 -31.64 32.52
CA LEU A 284 2.20 -31.60 32.64
C LEU A 284 2.73 -33.02 32.79
N ARG A 285 3.58 -33.46 31.86
CA ARG A 285 4.30 -34.73 31.94
C ARG A 285 5.51 -34.64 32.90
N LEU A 286 5.25 -34.22 34.14
CA LEU A 286 6.25 -34.17 35.20
C LEU A 286 6.17 -35.45 36.05
N ASN A 287 7.31 -35.90 36.59
CA ASN A 287 7.35 -37.05 37.49
C ASN A 287 6.51 -36.81 38.76
N ALA A 288 5.94 -37.89 39.31
CA ALA A 288 4.90 -37.90 40.35
C ALA A 288 5.26 -37.30 41.73
N ASP A 289 6.48 -36.79 41.92
CA ASP A 289 6.99 -36.36 43.24
C ASP A 289 6.74 -34.88 43.55
N LEU A 290 6.22 -34.09 42.60
CA LEU A 290 5.96 -32.65 42.77
C LEU A 290 4.48 -32.38 43.06
N ILE A 291 4.20 -31.70 44.17
CA ILE A 291 2.85 -31.20 44.47
C ILE A 291 2.66 -29.89 43.72
N ILE A 292 1.92 -29.95 42.61
CA ILE A 292 1.60 -28.80 41.77
C ILE A 292 0.22 -28.28 42.14
N GLN A 293 0.13 -26.98 42.45
CA GLN A 293 -1.10 -26.31 42.83
C GLN A 293 -1.65 -25.47 41.66
N THR A 294 -2.96 -25.22 41.68
CA THR A 294 -3.64 -24.47 40.61
C THR A 294 -3.72 -22.96 40.88
N SER A 295 -3.53 -22.55 42.13
CA SER A 295 -3.61 -21.15 42.54
C SER A 295 -2.83 -20.91 43.82
N LEU A 296 -2.18 -19.75 43.91
CA LEU A 296 -1.47 -19.32 45.12
C LEU A 296 -2.41 -19.13 46.32
N VAL A 297 -3.71 -18.87 46.08
CA VAL A 297 -4.72 -18.71 47.14
C VAL A 297 -4.96 -20.02 47.91
N GLN A 298 -4.73 -21.16 47.26
CA GLN A 298 -4.91 -22.48 47.88
C GLN A 298 -3.71 -22.89 48.74
N THR A 299 -2.59 -22.15 48.66
CA THR A 299 -1.41 -22.42 49.47
C THR A 299 -1.58 -21.80 50.85
N SER A 300 -1.58 -22.61 51.91
CA SER A 300 -1.42 -22.07 53.27
C SER A 300 0.03 -21.61 53.43
N VAL A 301 0.30 -20.32 53.25
CA VAL A 301 1.62 -19.71 53.45
C VAL A 301 1.92 -19.63 54.96
N GLN A 302 2.11 -20.79 55.60
CA GLN A 302 2.49 -20.87 57.03
C GLN A 302 4.02 -20.81 57.22
N ALA A 303 4.79 -20.94 56.14
CA ALA A 303 6.25 -20.92 56.13
C ALA A 303 6.78 -19.99 55.03
N PRO A 304 7.99 -19.42 55.19
CA PRO A 304 8.60 -18.57 54.19
C PRO A 304 8.87 -19.37 52.91
N VAL A 305 8.32 -18.89 51.81
CA VAL A 305 8.52 -19.45 50.46
C VAL A 305 9.79 -18.82 49.89
N ASP A 306 10.69 -19.64 49.36
CA ASP A 306 11.94 -19.15 48.77
C ASP A 306 11.73 -18.74 47.30
N GLU A 307 10.85 -19.46 46.59
CA GLU A 307 10.63 -19.28 45.15
C GLU A 307 9.25 -19.83 44.73
N VAL A 308 8.59 -19.16 43.80
CA VAL A 308 7.42 -19.68 43.11
C VAL A 308 7.75 -19.98 41.66
N ILE A 309 7.46 -21.21 41.24
CA ILE A 309 7.66 -21.71 39.88
C ILE A 309 6.31 -21.82 39.20
N VAL A 310 6.10 -21.03 38.15
CA VAL A 310 4.89 -21.05 37.33
C VAL A 310 5.18 -21.78 36.02
N TYR A 311 4.45 -22.86 35.77
CA TYR A 311 4.48 -23.57 34.50
C TYR A 311 3.46 -22.97 33.53
N ILE A 312 3.95 -22.63 32.33
CA ILE A 312 3.13 -22.15 31.21
C ILE A 312 3.11 -23.21 30.13
N GLN A 313 1.91 -23.67 29.78
CA GLN A 313 1.67 -24.66 28.74
C GLN A 313 1.04 -23.97 27.51
N PRO A 314 1.75 -23.85 26.39
CA PRO A 314 1.25 -23.20 25.18
C PRO A 314 -0.07 -23.81 24.70
N GLY A 315 -1.08 -22.97 24.46
CA GLY A 315 -2.42 -23.35 24.04
C GLY A 315 -3.33 -23.88 25.15
N ILE A 316 -2.81 -24.10 26.35
CA ILE A 316 -3.55 -24.66 27.50
C ILE A 316 -3.75 -23.58 28.57
N THR A 317 -2.68 -22.89 28.96
CA THR A 317 -2.71 -21.86 30.01
C THR A 317 -3.43 -20.59 29.53
N ASP A 318 -4.37 -20.08 30.31
CA ASP A 318 -5.07 -18.83 30.10
C ASP A 318 -4.22 -17.62 30.51
N LYS A 319 -4.27 -16.57 29.68
CA LYS A 319 -3.66 -15.27 29.99
C LYS A 319 -4.19 -14.68 31.29
N ASN A 320 -5.51 -14.78 31.49
CA ASN A 320 -6.17 -14.26 32.69
C ASN A 320 -5.71 -15.00 33.94
N TRP A 321 -5.60 -16.32 33.88
CA TRP A 321 -5.11 -17.12 35.00
C TRP A 321 -3.67 -16.73 35.36
N TYR A 322 -2.78 -16.64 34.37
CA TYR A 322 -1.40 -16.21 34.60
C TYR A 322 -1.31 -14.81 35.21
N ASN A 323 -2.09 -13.86 34.68
CA ASN A 323 -2.11 -12.49 35.19
C ASN A 323 -2.59 -12.44 36.65
N GLN A 324 -3.61 -13.22 37.02
CA GLN A 324 -4.08 -13.33 38.41
C GLN A 324 -2.99 -13.89 39.33
N GLN A 325 -2.31 -14.97 38.94
CA GLN A 325 -1.21 -15.52 39.74
C GLN A 325 -0.07 -14.50 39.89
N ARG A 326 0.25 -13.76 38.83
CA ARG A 326 1.30 -12.74 38.85
C ARG A 326 0.94 -11.55 39.75
N GLU A 327 -0.31 -11.11 39.74
CA GLU A 327 -0.78 -10.04 40.64
C GLU A 327 -0.67 -10.47 42.10
N LEU A 328 -1.05 -11.71 42.42
CA LEU A 328 -0.86 -12.27 43.76
C LEU A 328 0.61 -12.33 44.14
N LEU A 329 1.49 -12.84 43.27
CA LEU A 329 2.93 -12.94 43.54
C LEU A 329 3.60 -11.58 43.78
N LYS A 330 3.16 -10.53 43.06
CA LYS A 330 3.62 -9.16 43.32
C LYS A 330 3.23 -8.69 44.72
N ALA A 331 2.02 -9.02 45.18
CA ALA A 331 1.56 -8.66 46.52
C ALA A 331 2.38 -9.35 47.62
N TYR A 332 2.79 -10.61 47.41
CA TYR A 332 3.61 -11.37 48.35
C TYR A 332 5.13 -11.13 48.22
N GLN A 333 5.57 -10.32 47.25
CA GLN A 333 6.98 -10.02 46.96
C GLN A 333 7.87 -11.27 46.81
N GLN A 334 7.33 -12.34 46.21
CA GLN A 334 8.05 -13.61 46.07
C GLN A 334 8.86 -13.67 44.77
N PRO A 335 10.08 -14.24 44.78
CA PRO A 335 10.82 -14.52 43.55
C PRO A 335 10.04 -15.45 42.62
N LEU A 336 9.91 -15.07 41.35
CA LEU A 336 9.17 -15.80 40.34
C LEU A 336 10.12 -16.42 39.31
N LYS A 337 10.01 -17.73 39.12
CA LYS A 337 10.53 -18.46 37.96
C LYS A 337 9.38 -18.89 37.06
N ILE A 338 9.47 -18.61 35.78
CA ILE A 338 8.51 -19.01 34.76
C ILE A 338 9.15 -20.06 33.87
N ILE A 339 8.53 -21.23 33.77
CA ILE A 339 8.96 -22.32 32.89
C ILE A 339 7.88 -22.52 31.85
N GLN A 340 8.16 -22.15 30.59
CA GLN A 340 7.26 -22.43 29.48
C GLN A 340 7.62 -23.77 28.83
N VAL A 341 6.71 -24.73 28.94
CA VAL A 341 6.90 -26.10 28.46
C VAL A 341 6.34 -26.23 27.06
N ASN A 342 7.21 -26.21 26.06
CA ASN A 342 6.85 -26.25 24.66
C ASN A 342 6.72 -27.68 24.15
N GLN A 343 5.69 -27.92 23.33
CA GLN A 343 5.43 -29.22 22.68
C GLN A 343 6.15 -29.35 21.33
#